data_AF-B6RQY5-F1
#
_entry.id   AF-B6RQY5-F1
#
_cell.length_a   1.000
_cell.length_b   1.000
_cell.length_c   1.000
_cell.angle_alpha   90.00
_cell.angle_beta   90.00
_cell.angle_gamma   90.00
#
_symmetry.space_group_name_H-M   'P 1'
#
loop_
_entity.id
_entity.type
_entity.pdbx_description
1 polymer ?
#
loop_
_entity_poly.entity_id
_entity_poly.type
_entity_poly.pdbx_seq_one_letter_code
_entity_poly.pdbx_strand_id
1 'polypeptide(L)'
;MIIILSLSLIPIMLISILIYMNFMINFNKKKNRDKPLPFECGFNPMNLNIPPMPINFIITGMIFLIFDVEIIILTPIIATLKMSIIWYISSLIMIITLLLGLIYEWNEQNLKWST
;
A
#
# COMPACT_ATOMS: atom_id res chain seq x y z
N MET A 1 11.16 23.26 11.12
CA MET A 1 11.37 21.90 11.68
C MET A 1 10.47 21.64 12.89
N ILE A 2 10.51 22.46 13.94
CA ILE A 2 9.63 22.31 15.13
C ILE A 2 8.13 22.36 14.77
N ILE A 3 7.72 23.24 13.87
CA ILE A 3 6.31 23.36 13.41
C ILE A 3 5.84 22.08 12.70
N ILE A 4 6.70 21.48 11.87
CA ILE A 4 6.40 20.24 11.14
C ILE A 4 6.27 19.07 12.13
N LEU A 5 7.16 19.01 13.12
CA LEU A 5 7.08 18.06 14.22
C LEU A 5 5.78 18.21 15.02
N SER A 6 5.40 19.43 15.41
CA SER A 6 4.16 19.66 16.15
C SER A 6 2.92 19.26 15.37
N LEU A 7 2.89 19.51 14.05
CA LEU A 7 1.78 19.12 13.17
C LEU A 7 1.62 17.59 13.07
N SER A 8 2.74 16.85 13.05
CA SER A 8 2.70 15.38 12.99
C SER A 8 2.25 14.70 14.29
N LEU A 9 2.43 15.34 15.45
CA LEU A 9 2.13 14.75 16.77
C LEU A 9 0.64 14.83 17.13
N ILE A 10 -0.07 15.84 16.65
CA ILE A 10 -1.50 16.06 16.90
C ILE A 10 -2.37 14.84 16.50
N PRO A 11 -2.27 14.27 15.28
CA PRO A 11 -3.11 13.13 14.90
C PRO A 11 -2.78 11.87 15.71
N ILE A 12 -1.51 11.65 16.06
CA ILE A 12 -1.09 10.50 16.87
C ILE A 12 -1.70 10.59 18.28
N MET A 13 -1.67 11.78 18.88
CA MET A 13 -2.30 12.03 20.18
C MET A 13 -3.81 11.78 20.12
N LEU A 14 -4.50 12.30 19.10
CA LEU A 14 -5.94 12.07 18.92
C LEU A 14 -6.30 10.58 18.82
N ILE A 15 -5.56 9.82 18.02
CA ILE A 15 -5.80 8.38 17.85
C ILE A 15 -5.59 7.65 19.19
N SER A 16 -4.53 7.99 19.92
CA SER A 16 -4.25 7.37 21.22
C SER A 16 -5.35 7.63 22.26
N ILE A 17 -5.88 8.86 22.30
CA ILE A 17 -6.99 9.25 23.19
C ILE A 17 -8.25 8.46 22.85
N LEU A 18 -8.59 8.32 21.57
CA LEU A 18 -9.76 7.56 21.14
C LEU A 18 -9.65 6.08 21.49
N ILE A 19 -8.47 5.47 21.30
CA ILE A 19 -8.21 4.08 21.70
C ILE A 19 -8.36 3.91 23.22
N TYR A 20 -7.80 4.85 23.99
CA TYR A 20 -7.89 4.83 25.45
C TYR A 20 -9.33 4.98 25.95
N MET A 21 -10.11 5.90 25.38
CA MET A 21 -11.53 6.05 25.69
C MET A 21 -12.30 4.76 25.37
N ASN A 22 -12.06 4.13 24.22
CA ASN A 22 -12.70 2.87 23.87
C ASN A 22 -12.34 1.74 24.85
N PHE A 23 -11.08 1.67 25.27
CA PHE A 23 -10.64 0.70 26.28
C PHE A 23 -11.37 0.92 27.62
N MET A 24 -11.47 2.16 28.08
CA MET A 24 -12.19 2.50 29.32
C MET A 24 -13.67 2.14 29.26
N ILE A 25 -14.34 2.42 28.14
CA ILE A 25 -15.75 2.06 27.93
C ILE A 25 -15.92 0.53 27.86
N ASN A 26 -14.96 -0.19 27.28
CA ASN A 26 -15.05 -1.63 27.08
C ASN A 26 -14.65 -2.47 28.30
N PHE A 27 -14.00 -1.87 29.31
CA PHE A 27 -13.52 -2.58 30.51
C PHE A 27 -14.64 -3.30 31.28
N ASN A 28 -15.85 -2.75 31.28
CA ASN A 28 -16.99 -3.29 32.02
C ASN A 28 -17.90 -4.24 31.21
N LYS A 29 -17.56 -4.57 29.95
CA LYS A 29 -18.40 -5.46 29.13
C LYS A 29 -18.14 -6.92 29.49
N LYS A 30 -19.21 -7.68 29.77
CA LYS A 30 -19.14 -9.15 29.95
C LYS A 30 -18.50 -9.78 28.72
N LYS A 31 -17.47 -10.60 28.93
CA LYS A 31 -16.81 -11.38 27.87
C LYS A 31 -17.74 -12.52 27.46
N ASN A 32 -18.56 -12.32 26.43
CA ASN A 32 -19.32 -13.40 25.81
C ASN A 32 -18.35 -14.29 25.02
N ARG A 33 -18.51 -15.62 25.16
CA ARG A 33 -17.66 -16.62 24.49
C ARG A 33 -17.73 -16.56 22.97
N ASP A 34 -18.83 -16.02 22.44
CA ASP A 34 -19.08 -16.00 21.00
C ASP A 34 -18.61 -14.72 20.32
N LYS A 35 -18.33 -13.67 21.10
CA LYS A 35 -17.82 -12.39 20.59
C LYS A 35 -16.44 -12.44 19.92
N PRO A 36 -15.49 -13.30 20.34
CA PRO A 36 -14.21 -13.46 19.65
C PRO A 36 -14.24 -14.47 18.48
N LEU A 37 -15.40 -15.05 18.14
CA LEU A 37 -15.49 -15.95 17.00
C LEU A 37 -15.38 -15.14 15.69
N PRO A 38 -14.67 -15.67 14.67
CA PRO A 38 -14.51 -14.99 13.38
C PRO A 38 -15.81 -14.91 12.58
N PHE A 39 -16.77 -15.81 12.85
CA PHE A 39 -18.04 -15.89 12.14
C PHE A 39 -19.21 -15.93 13.11
N GLU A 40 -20.23 -15.10 12.86
CA GLU A 40 -21.48 -15.06 13.63
C GLU A 40 -22.38 -16.28 13.34
N CYS A 41 -22.14 -16.98 12.21
CA CYS A 41 -22.92 -18.15 11.80
C CYS A 41 -22.55 -19.45 12.54
N GLY A 42 -21.64 -19.41 13.53
CA GLY A 42 -21.24 -20.58 14.32
C GLY A 42 -20.41 -21.63 13.57
N PHE A 43 -20.02 -21.35 12.33
CA PHE A 43 -19.13 -22.22 11.56
C PHE A 43 -17.68 -21.94 11.91
N ASN A 44 -16.99 -22.96 12.43
CA ASN A 44 -15.54 -22.93 12.48
C ASN A 44 -15.00 -23.05 11.05
N PRO A 45 -13.96 -22.29 10.67
CA PRO A 45 -13.32 -22.45 9.37
C PRO A 45 -12.86 -23.91 9.25
N MET A 46 -13.45 -24.65 8.31
CA MET A 46 -13.21 -26.09 8.15
C MET A 46 -11.76 -26.40 7.72
N ASN A 47 -11.06 -25.41 7.15
CA ASN A 47 -9.69 -25.55 6.70
C ASN A 47 -8.78 -24.53 7.39
N LEU A 48 -7.79 -25.03 8.14
CA LEU A 48 -6.64 -24.26 8.62
C LEU A 48 -5.64 -23.93 7.48
N ASN A 49 -5.88 -24.45 6.28
CA ASN A 49 -5.04 -24.19 5.13
C ASN A 49 -5.36 -22.80 4.59
N ILE A 50 -4.42 -21.89 4.79
CA ILE A 50 -4.37 -20.61 4.09
C ILE A 50 -4.33 -20.96 2.59
N PRO A 51 -5.34 -20.60 1.79
CA PRO A 51 -5.28 -20.82 0.36
C PRO A 51 -4.07 -20.07 -0.20
N PRO A 52 -3.36 -20.63 -1.19
CA PRO A 52 -2.28 -19.90 -1.83
C PRO A 52 -2.81 -18.58 -2.38
N MET A 53 -2.10 -17.49 -2.10
CA MET A 53 -2.47 -16.17 -2.59
C MET A 53 -2.52 -16.18 -4.13
N PRO A 54 -3.53 -15.56 -4.76
CA PRO A 54 -3.59 -15.45 -6.22
C PRO A 54 -2.32 -14.81 -6.78
N ILE A 55 -1.76 -15.41 -7.84
CA ILE A 55 -0.48 -14.99 -8.46
C ILE A 55 -0.52 -13.51 -8.90
N ASN A 56 -1.69 -13.03 -9.32
CA ASN A 56 -1.92 -11.67 -9.80
C ASN A 56 -1.61 -10.61 -8.72
N PHE A 57 -1.84 -10.94 -7.43
CA PHE A 57 -1.49 -10.03 -6.33
C PHE A 57 0.02 -9.93 -6.13
N ILE A 58 0.74 -11.04 -6.27
CA ILE A 58 2.21 -11.06 -6.16
C ILE A 58 2.82 -10.27 -7.32
N ILE A 59 2.31 -10.49 -8.54
CA ILE A 59 2.76 -9.78 -9.74
C ILE A 59 2.52 -8.28 -9.59
N THR A 60 1.33 -7.86 -9.15
CA THR A 60 1.01 -6.44 -8.93
C THR A 60 1.95 -5.80 -7.89
N GLY A 61 2.28 -6.53 -6.81
CA GLY A 61 3.22 -6.05 -5.79
C GLY A 61 4.65 -5.88 -6.30
N MET A 62 5.13 -6.82 -7.11
CA MET A 62 6.46 -6.76 -7.72
C MET A 62 6.57 -5.59 -8.71
N ILE A 63 5.54 -5.42 -9.54
CA ILE A 63 5.42 -4.33 -10.50
C ILE A 63 5.46 -2.97 -9.78
N PHE A 64 4.65 -2.82 -8.73
CA PHE A 64 4.62 -1.61 -7.92
C PHE A 64 5.99 -1.25 -7.33
N LEU A 65 6.75 -2.24 -6.86
CA LEU A 65 8.08 -2.03 -6.30
C LEU A 65 9.05 -1.48 -7.35
N ILE A 66 9.06 -2.06 -8.55
CA ILE A 66 9.92 -1.59 -9.65
C ILE A 66 9.54 -0.16 -10.06
N PHE A 67 8.24 0.10 -10.23
CA PHE A 67 7.74 1.43 -10.56
C PHE A 67 8.10 2.49 -9.50
N ASP A 68 8.02 2.16 -8.22
CA ASP A 68 8.34 3.08 -7.13
C ASP A 68 9.83 3.49 -7.16
N VAL A 69 10.72 2.51 -7.36
CA VAL A 69 12.17 2.77 -7.49
C VAL A 69 12.47 3.65 -8.71
N GLU A 70 11.85 3.40 -9.84
CA GLU A 70 12.06 4.18 -11.06
C GLU A 70 11.53 5.62 -10.92
N ILE A 71 10.39 5.82 -10.24
CA ILE A 71 9.87 7.16 -9.95
C ILE A 71 10.81 7.94 -9.02
N ILE A 72 11.40 7.29 -8.01
CA ILE A 72 12.41 7.92 -7.14
C ILE A 72 13.59 8.44 -7.97
N ILE A 73 14.06 7.65 -8.94
CA ILE A 73 15.15 8.04 -9.86
C ILE A 73 14.72 9.20 -10.77
N LEU A 74 13.44 9.30 -11.14
CA LEU A 74 12.91 10.40 -11.94
C LEU A 74 12.69 11.70 -11.16
N THR A 75 12.42 11.65 -9.84
CA THR A 75 12.14 12.86 -9.03
C THR A 75 13.15 14.02 -9.15
N PRO A 76 14.49 13.83 -9.23
CA PRO A 76 15.42 14.94 -9.37
C PRO A 76 15.28 15.72 -10.68
N ILE A 77 14.62 15.18 -11.71
CA ILE A 77 14.45 15.83 -13.02
C ILE A 77 13.76 17.19 -12.89
N ILE A 78 12.74 17.29 -12.04
CA ILE A 78 11.95 18.53 -11.85
C ILE A 78 12.84 19.64 -11.27
N ALA A 79 13.77 19.28 -10.40
CA ALA A 79 14.72 20.23 -9.81
C ALA A 79 15.83 20.63 -10.80
N THR A 80 16.14 19.78 -11.79
CA THR A 80 17.25 19.96 -12.73
C THR A 80 16.83 20.30 -14.15
N LEU A 81 15.63 20.86 -14.36
CA LEU A 81 15.10 21.19 -15.70
C LEU A 81 16.01 22.12 -16.54
N LYS A 82 16.97 22.82 -15.92
CA LYS A 82 17.99 23.65 -16.60
C LYS A 82 19.25 22.89 -17.03
N MET A 83 19.35 21.59 -16.76
CA MET A 83 20.52 20.77 -17.12
C MET A 83 20.59 20.46 -18.62
N SER A 84 21.72 19.90 -19.03
CA SER A 84 22.06 19.58 -20.43
C SER A 84 21.01 18.74 -21.15
N ILE A 85 20.94 18.88 -22.48
CA ILE A 85 20.05 18.12 -23.36
C ILE A 85 20.13 16.58 -23.15
N ILE A 86 21.31 16.08 -22.75
CA ILE A 86 21.55 14.66 -22.44
C ILE A 86 20.64 14.17 -21.30
N TRP A 87 20.49 14.96 -20.24
CA TRP A 87 19.69 14.59 -19.07
C TRP A 87 18.20 14.53 -19.41
N TYR A 88 17.74 15.44 -20.27
CA TYR A 88 16.38 15.44 -20.79
C TYR A 88 16.11 14.19 -21.63
N ILE A 89 17.01 13.84 -22.55
CA ILE A 89 16.88 12.65 -23.39
C ILE A 89 16.88 11.37 -22.55
N SER A 90 17.79 11.23 -21.57
CA SER A 90 17.81 10.06 -20.68
C SER A 90 16.53 9.93 -19.86
N SER A 91 15.97 11.05 -19.38
CA SER A 91 14.69 11.01 -18.66
C SER A 91 13.51 10.59 -19.53
N LEU A 92 13.47 11.03 -20.79
CA LEU A 92 12.43 10.63 -21.73
C LEU A 92 12.51 9.14 -22.04
N ILE A 93 13.73 8.61 -22.22
CA ILE A 93 13.94 7.17 -22.45
C ILE A 93 13.41 6.37 -21.25
N MET A 94 13.72 6.80 -20.02
CA MET A 94 13.21 6.14 -18.80
C MET A 94 11.68 6.16 -18.71
N ILE A 95 11.04 7.27 -19.08
CA ILE A 95 9.56 7.36 -19.11
C ILE A 95 8.97 6.42 -20.18
N ILE A 96 9.63 6.29 -21.33
CA ILE A 96 9.18 5.39 -22.40
C ILE A 96 9.32 3.93 -21.98
N THR A 97 10.43 3.54 -21.32
CA THR A 97 10.61 2.17 -20.83
C THR A 97 9.57 1.80 -19.78
N LEU A 98 9.24 2.73 -18.88
CA LEU A 98 8.14 2.60 -17.91
C LEU A 98 6.80 2.29 -18.60
N LEU A 99 6.45 3.08 -19.61
CA LEU A 99 5.19 2.91 -20.36
C LEU A 99 5.16 1.58 -21.12
N LEU A 100 6.27 1.19 -21.76
CA LEU A 100 6.36 -0.07 -22.48
C LEU A 100 6.23 -1.28 -21.55
N GLY A 101 6.87 -1.25 -20.37
CA GLY A 101 6.73 -2.29 -19.35
C GLY A 101 5.28 -2.47 -18.90
N LEU A 102 4.60 -1.35 -18.63
CA LEU A 102 3.19 -1.37 -18.22
C LEU A 102 2.27 -1.92 -19.31
N ILE A 103 2.49 -1.53 -20.57
CA ILE A 103 1.71 -2.03 -21.71
C ILE A 103 1.94 -3.54 -21.91
N TYR A 104 3.17 -4.01 -21.77
CA TYR A 104 3.51 -5.43 -21.89
C TYR A 104 2.71 -6.27 -20.87
N GLU A 105 2.74 -5.87 -19.59
CA GLU A 105 2.03 -6.58 -18.53
C GLU A 105 0.51 -6.49 -18.64
N TRP A 106 0.00 -5.36 -19.16
CA TRP A 106 -1.41 -5.20 -19.47
C TRP A 106 -1.89 -6.20 -20.53
N ASN A 107 -1.07 -6.42 -21.56
CA ASN A 107 -1.40 -7.36 -22.63
C ASN A 107 -1.39 -8.83 -22.16
N GLU A 108 -0.50 -9.18 -21.24
CA GLU A 108 -0.42 -10.53 -20.64
C GLU A 108 -1.61 -10.88 -19.73
N GLN A 109 -2.55 -9.95 -19.51
CA GLN A 109 -3.76 -10.14 -18.69
C GLN A 109 -3.50 -10.57 -17.23
N ASN A 110 -2.25 -10.53 -16.76
CA ASN A 110 -1.87 -10.83 -15.38
C ASN A 110 -2.49 -9.85 -14.36
N LEU A 111 -2.96 -8.70 -14.83
CA LEU A 111 -3.68 -7.70 -14.05
C LEU A 111 -5.20 -7.92 -14.02
N LYS A 112 -5.75 -8.88 -14.80
CA LYS A 112 -7.19 -9.15 -14.78
C LYS A 112 -7.55 -9.93 -13.53
N TRP A 113 -8.57 -9.46 -12.83
CA TRP A 113 -9.14 -10.17 -11.71
C TRP A 113 -10.24 -11.07 -12.26
N SER A 114 -10.09 -12.39 -12.10
CA SER A 114 -11.24 -13.28 -12.28
C SER A 114 -12.15 -13.03 -11.07
N THR A 115 -13.35 -12.53 -11.33
CA THR A 115 -14.46 -12.52 -10.36
C THR A 115 -14.81 -13.93 -9.94
#